data_AF-A0A939JN74-F1
#
_entry.id   AF-A0A939JN74-F1
#
_cell.length_a   1.000
_cell.length_b   1.000
_cell.length_c   1.000
_cell.angle_alpha   90.00
_cell.angle_beta   90.00
_cell.angle_gamma   90.00
#
_symmetry.space_group_name_H-M   'P 1'
#
loop_
_entity.id
_entity.type
_entity.pdbx_description
1 polymer ?
#
loop_
_entity_poly.entity_id
_entity_poly.type
_entity_poly.pdbx_seq_one_letter_code
_entity_poly.pdbx_strand_id
1 'polypeptide(L)' 'NLAVLGGAISRRQWSNPVSMTEVLRSAIAEVEQYPRVKLVPPIDGTLRGHAVADVIHLLAELVENATVFSAPHTQV' A
#
# COMPACT_ATOMS: atom_id res chain seq x y z
N ASN A 1 4.92 -9.79 9.96
CA ASN A 1 6.32 -9.83 9.48
C ASN A 1 6.63 -8.48 8.88
N LEU A 2 7.51 -7.69 9.50
CA LEU A 2 7.97 -6.41 8.93
C LEU A 2 9.21 -6.71 8.08
N ALA A 3 9.06 -6.71 6.76
CA ALA A 3 10.17 -6.86 5.82
C ALA A 3 10.74 -5.51 5.38
N VAL A 4 10.51 -4.45 6.16
CA VAL A 4 11.06 -3.09 5.97
C VAL A 4 12.59 -3.00 6.24
N LEU A 5 13.28 -4.11 6.55
CA LEU A 5 14.75 -4.13 6.70
C LEU A 5 15.49 -4.80 5.53
N GLY A 6 14.78 -5.20 4.47
CA GLY A 6 15.32 -6.03 3.40
C GLY A 6 15.66 -5.31 2.09
N GLY A 7 15.84 -3.98 2.07
CA GLY A 7 16.43 -3.26 0.92
C GLY A 7 15.89 -3.67 -0.46
N ALA A 8 14.58 -3.92 -0.58
CA ALA A 8 13.98 -4.25 -1.87
C ALA A 8 13.99 -2.99 -2.74
N ILE A 9 15.06 -2.83 -3.53
CA ILE A 9 15.18 -1.72 -4.48
C ILE A 9 14.04 -1.87 -5.48
N SER A 10 13.05 -0.98 -5.40
CA SER A 10 12.00 -0.94 -6.40
C SER A 10 12.59 -0.57 -7.75
N ARG A 11 12.44 -1.49 -8.72
CA ARG A 11 12.90 -1.29 -10.10
C ARG A 11 12.10 -0.23 -10.85
N ARG A 12 10.97 0.23 -10.30
CA ARG A 12 10.13 1.26 -10.91
C ARG A 12 10.46 2.61 -10.29
N GLN A 13 11.17 3.45 -11.04
CA GLN A 13 11.43 4.84 -10.64
C GLN A 13 10.29 5.72 -11.16
N TRP A 14 9.42 6.15 -10.25
CA TRP A 14 8.51 7.25 -10.54
C TRP A 14 9.26 8.57 -10.39
N SER A 15 9.29 9.39 -11.43
CA SER A 15 9.90 10.73 -11.39
C SER A 15 8.89 11.83 -11.08
N ASN A 16 7.66 11.69 -11.59
CA ASN A 16 6.57 12.64 -11.37
C ASN A 16 5.80 12.34 -10.07
N PRO A 17 5.16 13.34 -9.46
CA PRO A 17 4.22 13.10 -8.36
C PRO A 17 3.09 12.14 -8.77
N VAL A 18 2.72 11.25 -7.85
CA VAL A 18 1.66 10.24 -8.04
C VAL A 18 0.52 10.53 -7.07
N SER A 19 -0.74 10.36 -7.50
CA SER A 19 -1.89 10.61 -6.63
C SER A 19 -1.92 9.64 -5.45
N MET A 20 -2.35 10.10 -4.28
CA MET A 20 -2.52 9.22 -3.12
C MET A 20 -3.55 8.10 -3.38
N THR A 21 -4.53 8.34 -4.24
CA THR A 21 -5.47 7.31 -4.68
C THR A 21 -4.76 6.18 -5.44
N GLU A 22 -3.83 6.50 -6.34
CA GLU A 22 -3.06 5.50 -7.07
C GLU A 22 -2.11 4.75 -6.14
N VAL A 23 -1.39 5.45 -5.25
CA VAL A 23 -0.52 4.83 -4.23
C VAL A 23 -1.28 3.79 -3.40
N LEU A 24 -2.46 4.17 -2.88
CA LEU A 24 -3.27 3.27 -2.07
C LEU A 24 -3.84 2.10 -2.87
N ARG A 25 -4.28 2.32 -4.12
CA ARG A 25 -4.74 1.23 -5.00
C ARG A 25 -3.62 0.25 -5.32
N SER A 26 -2.40 0.73 -5.54
CA SER A 26 -1.24 -0.13 -5.76
C SER A 26 -0.91 -0.96 -4.52
N ALA A 27 -0.92 -0.36 -3.33
CA ALA A 27 -0.70 -1.09 -2.09
C ALA A 27 -1.76 -2.20 -1.88
N ILE A 28 -3.04 -1.91 -2.13
CA ILE A 28 -4.12 -2.90 -2.00
C ILE A 28 -3.97 -4.05 -3.01
N ALA A 29 -3.48 -3.77 -4.21
CA ALA A 29 -3.27 -4.80 -5.23
C ALA A 29 -2.17 -5.81 -4.86
N GLU A 30 -1.33 -5.49 -3.87
CA GLU A 30 -0.29 -6.39 -3.34
C GLU A 30 -0.77 -7.26 -2.16
N VAL A 31 -1.97 -7.01 -1.63
CA VAL A 31 -2.55 -7.73 -0.49
C VAL A 31 -3.30 -8.97 -0.96
N GLU A 32 -3.06 -10.12 -0.34
CA GLU A 32 -3.69 -11.40 -0.74
C GLU A 32 -5.22 -11.33 -0.55
N GLN A 33 -5.63 -10.77 0.59
CA GLN A 33 -7.04 -10.59 0.94
C GLN A 33 -7.57 -9.21 0.54
N TYR A 34 -7.16 -8.69 -0.62
CA TYR A 34 -7.62 -7.38 -1.13
C TYR A 34 -9.15 -7.16 -1.13
N PRO A 35 -10.04 -8.18 -1.29
CA PRO A 35 -11.49 -7.96 -1.22
C PRO A 35 -12.00 -7.52 0.15
N ARG A 36 -11.18 -7.64 1.20
CA ARG A 36 -11.50 -7.18 2.56
C ARG A 36 -11.10 -5.74 2.81
N VAL A 37 -10.35 -5.11 1.90
CA VAL A 37 -9.78 -3.78 2.13
C VAL A 37 -10.67 -2.71 1.52
N LYS A 38 -11.05 -1.71 2.33
CA LYS A 38 -11.92 -0.62 1.91
C LYS A 38 -11.16 0.71 1.83
N LEU A 39 -11.11 1.30 0.64
CA LEU A 39 -10.74 2.71 0.50
C LEU A 39 -11.86 3.63 0.97
N VAL A 40 -11.53 4.58 1.82
CA VAL A 40 -12.47 5.58 2.35
C VAL A 40 -12.16 6.95 1.75
N PRO A 41 -12.99 7.45 0.82
CA PRO A 41 -12.85 8.80 0.26
C PRO A 41 -13.38 9.90 1.23
N PRO A 42 -12.97 11.17 1.02
CA PRO A 42 -12.07 11.65 -0.03
C PRO A 42 -10.59 11.32 0.28
N ILE A 43 -9.82 11.10 -0.78
CA ILE A 43 -8.36 10.87 -0.71
C ILE A 43 -7.71 11.94 -1.56
N ASP A 44 -7.07 12.90 -0.90
CA ASP A 44 -6.43 14.04 -1.54
C ASP A 44 -4.90 13.94 -1.47
N GLY A 45 -4.24 14.72 -2.33
CA GLY A 45 -2.79 14.89 -2.32
C GLY A 45 -2.02 13.97 -3.27
N THR A 46 -0.72 14.23 -3.33
CA THR A 46 0.24 13.50 -4.17
C THR A 46 1.48 13.14 -3.37
N LEU A 47 2.12 12.05 -3.78
CA LEU A 47 3.39 11.58 -3.26
C LEU A 47 4.49 11.84 -4.27
N ARG A 48 5.65 12.34 -3.81
CA ARG A 48 6.82 12.52 -4.68
C ARG A 48 7.26 11.17 -5.24
N GLY A 49 7.51 11.11 -6.55
CA GLY A 49 7.76 9.86 -7.26
C GLY A 49 8.80 8.94 -6.62
N HIS A 50 9.93 9.48 -6.12
CA HIS A 50 10.99 8.67 -5.50
C HIS A 50 10.55 7.90 -4.26
N ALA A 51 9.50 8.34 -3.56
CA ALA A 51 8.98 7.68 -2.36
C ALA A 51 7.85 6.69 -2.65
N VAL A 52 7.33 6.66 -3.89
CA VAL A 52 6.10 5.92 -4.23
C VAL A 52 6.23 4.44 -3.97
N ALA A 53 7.35 3.83 -4.39
CA ALA A 53 7.55 2.41 -4.19
C ALA A 53 7.59 2.01 -2.72
N ASP A 54 8.39 2.72 -1.93
CA ASP A 54 8.62 2.38 -0.53
C ASP A 54 7.34 2.56 0.28
N VAL A 55 6.54 3.59 -0.04
CA VAL A 55 5.24 3.81 0.59
C VAL A 55 4.22 2.74 0.16
N ILE A 56 4.20 2.33 -1.12
CA ILE A 56 3.33 1.23 -1.57
C ILE A 56 3.63 -0.05 -0.79
N HIS A 57 4.90 -0.47 -0.73
CA HIS A 57 5.30 -1.69 -0.03
C HIS A 57 4.99 -1.61 1.47
N LEU A 58 5.30 -0.48 2.12
CA LEU A 58 5.01 -0.30 3.54
C LEU A 58 3.51 -0.41 3.82
N LEU A 59 2.68 0.25 3.01
CA LEU A 59 1.24 0.20 3.17
C LEU A 59 0.68 -1.20 2.88
N ALA A 60 1.20 -1.88 1.86
CA ALA A 60 0.83 -3.27 1.56
C ALA A 60 1.12 -4.18 2.75
N GLU A 61 2.31 -4.10 3.35
CA GLU A 61 2.66 -4.88 4.54
C GLU A 61 1.75 -4.58 5.73
N LEU A 62 1.42 -3.31 5.97
CA LEU A 62 0.53 -2.94 7.08
C LEU A 62 -0.89 -3.44 6.87
N VAL A 63 -1.42 -3.32 5.64
CA VAL A 63 -2.77 -3.80 5.31
C VAL A 63 -2.83 -5.32 5.32
N GLU A 64 -1.80 -6.02 4.84
CA GLU A 64 -1.71 -7.48 4.91
C GLU A 64 -1.70 -7.96 6.37
N ASN A 65 -0.95 -7.28 7.25
CA ASN A 65 -1.02 -7.59 8.68
C ASN A 65 -2.44 -7.34 9.23
N ALA A 66 -3.11 -6.26 8.82
CA ALA A 66 -4.48 -5.98 9.26
C ALA A 66 -5.47 -7.07 8.81
N THR A 67 -5.35 -7.58 7.57
CA THR A 67 -6.19 -8.69 7.08
C THR A 67 -5.91 -9.99 7.83
N VAL A 68 -4.63 -10.31 8.08
CA VAL A 68 -4.22 -11.52 8.81
C VAL A 68 -4.73 -11.53 10.25
N PHE A 69 -4.67 -10.40 10.96
CA PHE A 69 -5.00 -10.34 12.39
C PHE A 69 -6.45 -9.96 12.70
N SER A 70 -7.23 -9.51 11.71
CA SER A 70 -8.65 -9.22 11.87
C SER A 70 -9.51 -10.44 11.55
N ALA A 71 -10.64 -10.62 12.25
CA ALA A 71 -11.54 -11.76 12.02
C ALA A 71 -11.94 -11.89 10.52
N PRO A 72 -12.12 -13.12 9.97
CA PRO A 72 -12.14 -13.39 8.52
C PRO A 72 -13.13 -12.60 7.65
N HIS A 73 -14.17 -12.01 8.25
CA HIS A 73 -15.21 -11.25 7.56
C HIS A 73 -15.19 -9.75 7.91
N THR A 74 -14.21 -9.32 8.69
CA THR A 74 -13.99 -7.91 9.01
C THR A 74 -13.43 -7.21 7.79
N GLN A 75 -14.11 -6.14 7.37
CA GLN A 75 -13.56 -5.18 6.43
C GLN A 75 -12.51 -4.34 7.16
N VAL A 76 -11.35 -4.17 6.54
CA VAL A 76 -10.24 -3.37 7.05
C VAL A 76 -10.03 -2.12 6.23
#